data_AF-J0LC66-F1
#
_entry.id   AF-J0LC66-F1
#
_cell.length_a   1.000
_cell.length_b   1.000
_cell.length_c   1.000
_cell.angle_alpha   90.00
_cell.angle_beta   90.00
_cell.angle_gamma   90.00
#
_symmetry.space_group_name_H-M   'P 1'
#
loop_
_entity.id
_entity.type
_entity.pdbx_description
1 polymer ?
#
loop_
_entity_poly.entity_id
_entity_poly.type
_entity_poly.pdbx_seq_one_letter_code
_entity_poly.pdbx_strand_id
1 'polypeptide(L)'
;MSKIRPSLDAMSDTGLLLTDCGDLQCPRGNQSIQFQVANKVYQISKHRLRFRSSFIDSLFALPQSDVVGNKAPIVIDVREPEWDAFLWYIHADPLDAEIFSDSPASTEKCARYLGLAIVAHLLDAVDIAQWAMDNALKLLSHPGRTFHVNVVLARLLIYVASCWHGGVHGAVPERCRRLVCEALHPSQPGELSDDPIRVLEVARGDEFVLPHVYSSILRKGPHYNWKDDVRVESGDRARLLCDTHSRLGSQNPWVTSTSPSSALSLPTSESVPRTASGHTALLFGPTVAAQPTDAVVSSQPGVVGPQEPNSTPRWHSEIN
;
A
#
# COMPACT_ATOMS: atom_id res chain seq x y z
N MET A 1 -7.34 -32.42 23.87
CA MET A 1 -7.07 -30.98 24.08
C MET A 1 -7.67 -30.22 22.90
N SER A 2 -8.87 -29.69 23.10
CA SER A 2 -9.69 -29.09 22.04
C SER A 2 -9.25 -27.63 21.82
N LYS A 3 -8.67 -27.34 20.65
CA LYS A 3 -8.34 -25.98 20.21
C LYS A 3 -9.64 -25.26 19.85
N ILE A 4 -10.08 -24.36 20.70
CA ILE A 4 -11.12 -23.37 20.40
C ILE A 4 -10.50 -22.38 19.41
N ARG A 5 -10.88 -22.48 18.13
CA ARG A 5 -10.62 -21.42 17.15
C ARG A 5 -11.62 -20.29 17.43
N PRO A 6 -11.19 -19.05 17.68
CA PRO A 6 -12.13 -17.93 17.62
C PRO A 6 -12.59 -17.77 16.16
N SER A 7 -13.91 -17.80 15.97
CA SER A 7 -14.54 -17.57 14.67
C SER A 7 -14.30 -16.13 14.24
N LEU A 8 -13.74 -15.95 13.04
CA LEU A 8 -13.52 -14.64 12.41
C LEU A 8 -14.83 -14.00 11.90
N ASP A 9 -15.96 -14.71 11.98
CA ASP A 9 -17.26 -14.20 11.55
C ASP A 9 -17.88 -13.20 12.53
N ALA A 10 -17.23 -12.91 13.67
CA ALA A 10 -17.72 -11.95 14.66
C ALA A 10 -17.25 -10.49 14.44
N MET A 11 -16.48 -10.18 13.38
CA MET A 11 -16.07 -8.79 13.06
C MET A 11 -16.69 -8.22 11.78
N SER A 12 -17.46 -9.01 11.01
CA SER A 12 -18.21 -8.48 9.86
C SER A 12 -19.66 -8.09 10.19
N ASP A 13 -20.17 -8.44 11.37
CA ASP A 13 -21.54 -8.12 11.81
C ASP A 13 -21.61 -7.09 12.94
N THR A 14 -20.47 -6.57 13.41
CA THR A 14 -20.46 -5.22 13.95
C THR A 14 -20.63 -4.28 12.78
N GLY A 15 -21.90 -4.06 12.42
CA GLY A 15 -22.28 -2.80 11.83
C GLY A 15 -21.65 -1.72 12.70
N LEU A 16 -20.54 -1.17 12.22
CA LEU A 16 -20.14 0.21 12.48
C LEU A 16 -21.27 1.07 11.89
N LEU A 17 -22.47 0.96 12.47
CA LEU A 17 -23.25 2.13 12.78
C LEU A 17 -22.21 3.04 13.41
N LEU A 18 -21.83 4.10 12.70
CA LEU A 18 -21.25 5.28 13.30
C LEU A 18 -22.20 5.61 14.45
N THR A 19 -21.92 5.07 15.63
CA THR A 19 -22.51 5.51 16.87
C THR A 19 -22.06 6.95 16.94
N ASP A 20 -23.05 7.83 16.85
CA ASP A 20 -22.96 9.25 17.15
C ASP A 20 -21.80 9.48 18.11
N CYS A 21 -20.73 10.11 17.62
CA CYS A 21 -19.74 10.68 18.52
C CYS A 21 -20.54 11.65 19.38
N GLY A 22 -20.87 11.20 20.59
CA GLY A 22 -21.80 11.88 21.48
C GLY A 22 -21.52 13.37 21.51
N ASP A 23 -22.61 14.14 21.40
CA ASP A 23 -22.75 15.60 21.30
C ASP A 23 -21.74 16.44 22.10
N LEU A 24 -20.46 16.35 21.76
CA LEU A 24 -19.51 17.43 21.97
C LEU A 24 -19.89 18.48 20.94
N GLN A 25 -20.83 19.33 21.34
CA GLN A 25 -21.26 20.54 20.63
C GLN A 25 -20.03 21.34 20.22
N CYS A 26 -19.48 21.06 19.04
CA CYS A 26 -18.63 22.00 18.31
C CYS A 26 -19.56 23.09 17.78
N PRO A 27 -19.50 24.33 18.31
CA PRO A 27 -20.49 25.37 18.02
C PRO A 27 -20.27 26.06 16.66
N ARG A 28 -19.75 25.34 15.66
CA ARG A 28 -19.61 25.81 14.27
C ARG A 28 -20.03 24.67 13.37
N GLY A 29 -21.09 24.90 12.58
CA GLY A 29 -21.83 23.89 11.81
C GLY A 29 -20.96 22.75 11.29
N ASN A 30 -21.41 21.51 11.53
CA ASN A 30 -20.71 20.26 11.22
C ASN A 30 -20.22 20.23 9.77
N GLN A 31 -19.01 20.73 9.53
CA GLN A 31 -18.38 20.68 8.23
C GLN A 31 -17.92 19.25 8.01
N SER A 32 -18.77 18.49 7.35
CA SER A 32 -18.49 17.14 6.89
C SER A 32 -18.23 17.14 5.39
N ILE A 33 -17.55 16.10 4.93
CA ILE A 33 -17.36 15.78 3.53
C ILE A 33 -17.87 14.37 3.27
N GLN A 34 -18.44 14.17 2.09
CA GLN A 34 -18.93 12.88 1.63
C GLN A 34 -17.95 12.28 0.62
N PHE A 35 -17.53 11.05 0.87
CA PHE A 35 -16.75 10.23 -0.05
C PHE A 35 -17.60 9.06 -0.53
N GLN A 36 -17.62 8.81 -1.83
CA GLN A 36 -18.23 7.62 -2.39
C GLN A 36 -17.13 6.60 -2.69
N VAL A 37 -17.20 5.45 -2.02
CA VAL A 37 -16.29 4.32 -2.23
C VAL A 37 -17.13 3.13 -2.68
N ALA A 38 -16.90 2.68 -3.91
CA ALA A 38 -17.80 1.77 -4.60
C ALA A 38 -19.27 2.27 -4.55
N ASN A 39 -20.15 1.52 -3.87
CA ASN A 39 -21.58 1.81 -3.77
C ASN A 39 -21.99 2.43 -2.43
N LYS A 40 -21.03 2.84 -1.59
CA LYS A 40 -21.27 3.37 -0.24
C LYS A 40 -20.80 4.81 -0.14
N VAL A 41 -21.56 5.63 0.58
CA VAL A 41 -21.22 7.03 0.86
C VAL A 41 -20.83 7.17 2.32
N TYR A 42 -19.62 7.65 2.57
CA TYR A 42 -19.04 7.85 3.89
C TYR A 42 -19.01 9.34 4.20
N GLN A 43 -19.57 9.73 5.35
CA GLN A 43 -19.56 11.11 5.83
C GLN A 43 -18.49 11.29 6.90
N ILE A 44 -17.47 12.08 6.61
CA ILE A 44 -16.31 12.28 7.49
C ILE A 44 -16.22 13.75 7.91
N SER A 45 -15.92 14.01 9.17
CA SER A 45 -15.64 15.36 9.67
C SER A 45 -14.37 15.92 9.03
N LYS A 46 -14.45 17.12 8.44
CA LYS A 46 -13.28 17.81 7.85
C LYS A 46 -12.16 18.01 8.87
N HIS A 47 -12.51 18.24 10.14
CA HIS A 47 -11.55 18.42 11.22
C HIS A 47 -10.63 17.21 11.35
N ARG A 48 -11.15 15.98 11.30
CA ARG A 48 -10.35 14.75 11.43
C ARG A 48 -9.35 14.58 10.28
N LEU A 49 -9.73 15.00 9.07
CA LEU A 49 -8.89 14.84 7.88
C LEU A 49 -7.78 15.89 7.78
N ARG A 50 -8.04 17.12 8.23
CA ARG A 50 -7.06 18.22 8.17
C ARG A 50 -5.75 17.92 8.90
N PHE A 51 -5.81 17.23 10.04
CA PHE A 51 -4.60 16.88 10.79
C PHE A 51 -3.74 15.79 10.14
N ARG A 52 -4.20 15.19 9.03
CA ARG A 52 -3.60 13.98 8.45
C ARG A 52 -3.08 14.16 7.04
N SER A 53 -3.50 15.20 6.31
CA SER A 53 -3.03 15.46 4.95
C SER A 53 -3.07 16.96 4.65
N SER A 54 -1.92 17.51 4.23
CA SER A 54 -1.79 18.89 3.76
C SER A 54 -2.57 19.13 2.46
N PHE A 55 -2.67 18.10 1.61
CA PHE A 55 -3.53 18.13 0.43
C PHE A 55 -5.00 18.29 0.81
N ILE A 56 -5.48 17.54 1.80
CA ILE A 56 -6.87 17.66 2.25
C ILE A 56 -7.11 19.03 2.89
N ASP A 57 -6.14 19.56 3.64
CA ASP A 57 -6.26 20.92 4.17
C ASP A 57 -6.36 21.97 3.05
N SER A 58 -5.53 21.82 2.01
CA SER A 58 -5.56 22.66 0.80
C SER A 58 -6.89 22.54 0.04
N LEU A 59 -7.44 21.33 -0.08
CA LEU A 59 -8.74 21.06 -0.69
C LEU A 59 -9.88 21.79 0.05
N PHE A 60 -9.74 21.98 1.37
CA PHE A 60 -10.70 22.70 2.19
C PHE A 60 -10.42 24.19 2.32
N ALA A 61 -9.23 24.66 1.93
CA ALA A 61 -8.90 26.08 1.90
C ALA A 61 -9.48 26.79 0.66
N LEU A 62 -9.78 26.05 -0.41
CA LEU A 62 -10.45 26.59 -1.59
C LEU A 62 -11.85 27.10 -1.24
N PRO A 63 -12.24 28.31 -1.67
CA PRO A 63 -13.59 28.84 -1.47
C PRO A 63 -14.60 27.89 -2.08
N GLN A 64 -15.25 27.10 -1.24
CA GLN A 64 -16.31 26.24 -1.74
C GLN A 64 -17.52 27.13 -1.95
N SER A 65 -18.09 27.13 -3.16
CA SER A 65 -19.31 27.91 -3.39
C SER A 65 -20.36 27.51 -2.35
N ASP A 66 -20.85 28.51 -1.61
CA ASP A 66 -21.88 28.38 -0.58
C ASP A 66 -23.26 28.10 -1.21
N VAL A 67 -23.31 27.41 -2.35
CA VAL A 67 -24.56 26.91 -2.91
C VAL A 67 -24.99 25.73 -2.05
N VAL A 68 -25.60 26.09 -0.92
CA VAL A 68 -26.22 25.26 0.10
C VAL A 68 -27.13 24.26 -0.61
N GLY A 69 -26.82 22.97 -0.50
CA GLY A 69 -27.74 21.94 -0.97
C GLY A 69 -27.09 20.60 -1.19
N ASN A 70 -26.40 20.40 -2.32
CA ASN A 70 -26.07 19.06 -2.80
C ASN A 70 -24.68 19.05 -3.45
N LYS A 71 -23.61 19.00 -2.64
CA LYS A 71 -22.29 18.66 -3.18
C LYS A 71 -22.28 17.16 -3.47
N ALA A 72 -22.00 16.80 -4.72
CA ALA A 72 -21.80 15.41 -5.09
C ALA A 72 -20.66 14.81 -4.23
N PRO A 73 -20.79 13.57 -3.73
CA PRO A 73 -19.72 12.89 -3.03
C PRO A 73 -18.44 12.83 -3.89
N ILE A 74 -17.27 12.96 -3.24
CA ILE A 74 -16.00 12.72 -3.92
C ILE A 74 -15.86 11.21 -4.13
N VAL A 75 -15.83 10.79 -5.40
CA VAL A 75 -15.66 9.38 -5.76
C VAL A 75 -14.19 9.01 -5.57
N ILE A 76 -13.94 7.96 -4.80
CA ILE A 76 -12.61 7.38 -4.60
C ILE A 76 -12.62 5.96 -5.18
N ASP A 77 -11.72 5.73 -6.13
CA ASP A 77 -11.53 4.43 -6.77
C ASP A 77 -10.60 3.54 -5.93
N VAL A 78 -11.13 3.04 -4.80
CA VAL A 78 -10.47 2.07 -3.92
C VAL A 78 -11.47 1.02 -3.46
N ARG A 79 -10.99 -0.15 -3.02
CA ARG A 79 -11.89 -1.17 -2.48
C ARG A 79 -12.24 -0.87 -1.03
N GLU A 80 -13.42 -1.31 -0.63
CA GLU A 80 -13.93 -1.09 0.73
C GLU A 80 -12.95 -1.51 1.85
N PRO A 81 -12.26 -2.68 1.80
CA PRO A 81 -11.32 -3.06 2.86
C PRO A 81 -10.09 -2.13 2.97
N GLU A 82 -9.65 -1.53 1.87
CA GLU A 82 -8.54 -0.57 1.86
C GLU A 82 -9.01 0.76 2.48
N TRP A 83 -10.23 1.17 2.15
CA TRP A 83 -10.87 2.35 2.75
C TRP A 83 -11.12 2.18 4.24
N ASP A 84 -11.58 1.01 4.69
CA ASP A 84 -11.81 0.72 6.10
C ASP A 84 -10.51 0.80 6.91
N ALA A 85 -9.36 0.42 6.33
CA ALA A 85 -8.07 0.60 6.97
C ALA A 85 -7.72 2.09 7.19
N PHE A 86 -8.06 2.94 6.23
CA PHE A 86 -7.89 4.39 6.34
C PHE A 86 -8.87 5.00 7.35
N LEU A 87 -10.14 4.58 7.33
CA LEU A 87 -11.15 4.98 8.33
C LEU A 87 -10.70 4.61 9.74
N TRP A 88 -10.22 3.38 9.93
CA TRP A 88 -9.65 2.95 11.21
C TRP A 88 -8.53 3.90 11.64
N TYR A 89 -7.59 4.26 10.76
CA TYR A 89 -6.50 5.16 11.12
C TYR A 89 -6.96 6.56 11.57
N ILE A 90 -7.96 7.15 10.90
CA ILE A 90 -8.46 8.50 11.26
C ILE A 90 -9.39 8.49 12.49
N HIS A 91 -9.95 7.33 12.83
CA HIS A 91 -10.88 7.16 13.94
C HIS A 91 -10.27 6.52 15.18
N ALA A 92 -9.20 5.74 15.04
CA ALA A 92 -8.52 5.07 16.13
C ALA A 92 -8.05 6.10 17.16
N ASP A 93 -8.41 5.86 18.41
CA ASP A 93 -7.81 6.57 19.52
C ASP A 93 -6.38 6.05 19.77
N PRO A 94 -5.56 6.76 20.57
CA PRO A 94 -4.19 6.34 20.83
C PRO A 94 -4.07 4.95 21.45
N LEU A 95 -5.05 4.52 22.26
CA LEU A 95 -5.04 3.22 22.93
C LEU A 95 -5.31 2.09 21.92
N ASP A 96 -6.30 2.25 21.05
CA ASP A 96 -6.60 1.31 19.97
C ASP A 96 -5.42 1.19 18.99
N ALA A 97 -4.75 2.30 18.70
CA ALA A 97 -3.56 2.31 17.86
C ALA A 97 -2.39 1.54 18.53
N GLU A 98 -2.19 1.70 19.83
CA GLU A 98 -1.18 0.97 20.61
C GLU A 98 -1.50 -0.53 20.66
N ILE A 99 -2.74 -0.91 21.01
CA ILE A 99 -3.20 -2.30 21.01
C ILE A 99 -3.00 -2.95 19.63
N PHE A 100 -3.35 -2.24 18.56
CA PHE A 100 -3.12 -2.73 17.21
C PHE A 100 -1.63 -2.86 16.91
N SER A 101 -0.80 -1.89 17.29
CA SER A 101 0.65 -1.91 17.13
C SER A 101 1.30 -3.10 17.85
N ASP A 102 0.81 -3.45 19.04
CA ASP A 102 1.35 -4.53 19.87
C ASP A 102 0.78 -5.91 19.54
N SER A 103 -0.31 -5.97 18.78
CA SER A 103 -0.89 -7.24 18.34
C SER A 103 0.12 -8.07 17.51
N PRO A 104 0.07 -9.41 17.59
CA PRO A 104 1.01 -10.27 16.87
C PRO A 104 0.92 -10.05 15.35
N ALA A 105 2.02 -10.32 14.65
CA ALA A 105 2.06 -10.24 13.20
C ALA A 105 1.05 -11.21 12.58
N SER A 106 0.15 -10.69 11.75
CA SER A 106 -0.89 -11.47 11.06
C SER A 106 -1.10 -10.95 9.64
N THR A 107 -1.80 -11.74 8.84
CA THR A 107 -2.20 -11.36 7.48
C THR A 107 -3.08 -10.11 7.50
N GLU A 108 -4.03 -10.03 8.44
CA GLU A 108 -4.98 -8.94 8.59
C GLU A 108 -4.26 -7.65 8.99
N LYS A 109 -3.30 -7.74 9.93
CA LYS A 109 -2.49 -6.60 10.34
C LYS A 109 -1.66 -6.06 9.18
N CYS A 110 -1.02 -6.94 8.42
CA CYS A 110 -0.24 -6.56 7.24
C CYS A 110 -1.14 -5.96 6.14
N ALA A 111 -2.31 -6.57 5.88
CA ALA A 111 -3.28 -6.08 4.92
C ALA A 111 -3.82 -4.69 5.30
N ARG A 112 -4.06 -4.44 6.59
CA ARG A 112 -4.48 -3.12 7.08
C ARG A 112 -3.41 -2.06 6.84
N TYR A 113 -2.14 -2.34 7.13
CA TYR A 113 -1.05 -1.40 6.82
C TYR A 113 -0.93 -1.14 5.31
N LEU A 114 -1.00 -2.16 4.46
CA LEU A 114 -0.94 -1.98 3.00
C LEU A 114 -2.16 -1.20 2.47
N GLY A 115 -3.37 -1.49 2.97
CA GLY A 115 -4.58 -0.74 2.61
C GLY A 115 -4.49 0.74 3.02
N LEU A 116 -4.00 1.00 4.24
CA LEU A 116 -3.71 2.36 4.69
C LEU A 116 -2.69 3.05 3.79
N ALA A 117 -1.60 2.38 3.42
CA ALA A 117 -0.58 2.94 2.53
C ALA A 117 -1.16 3.34 1.17
N ILE A 118 -2.03 2.50 0.59
CA ILE A 118 -2.71 2.76 -0.68
C ILE A 118 -3.57 4.02 -0.61
N VAL A 119 -4.48 4.09 0.37
CA VAL A 119 -5.42 5.22 0.47
C VAL A 119 -4.70 6.49 0.87
N ALA A 120 -3.73 6.42 1.79
CA ALA A 120 -2.93 7.56 2.18
C ALA A 120 -2.13 8.13 1.00
N HIS A 121 -1.55 7.27 0.16
CA HIS A 121 -0.86 7.70 -1.05
C HIS A 121 -1.81 8.39 -2.03
N LEU A 122 -3.01 7.82 -2.24
CA LEU A 122 -4.03 8.41 -3.12
C LEU A 122 -4.51 9.80 -2.64
N LEU A 123 -4.53 10.03 -1.33
CA LEU A 123 -4.92 11.30 -0.71
C LEU A 123 -3.73 12.23 -0.44
N ASP A 124 -2.58 11.95 -1.06
CA ASP A 124 -1.34 12.73 -0.95
C ASP A 124 -0.87 12.93 0.51
N ALA A 125 -1.13 11.93 1.35
CA ALA A 125 -0.66 11.84 2.72
C ALA A 125 0.64 11.02 2.78
N VAL A 126 1.69 11.51 2.10
CA VAL A 126 2.93 10.76 1.82
C VAL A 126 3.59 10.20 3.08
N ASP A 127 3.68 10.98 4.16
CA ASP A 127 4.31 10.53 5.41
C ASP A 127 3.57 9.35 6.04
N ILE A 128 2.24 9.37 6.00
CA ILE A 128 1.39 8.28 6.53
C ILE A 128 1.52 7.05 5.64
N ALA A 129 1.50 7.27 4.32
CA ALA A 129 1.65 6.19 3.35
C ALA A 129 2.99 5.47 3.55
N GLN A 130 4.08 6.23 3.69
CA GLN A 130 5.42 5.71 3.90
C GLN A 130 5.53 4.96 5.24
N TRP A 131 5.04 5.56 6.33
CA TRP A 131 5.01 4.91 7.65
C TRP A 131 4.26 3.56 7.60
N ALA A 132 3.08 3.53 6.98
CA ALA A 132 2.28 2.32 6.87
C ALA A 132 3.00 1.27 6.02
N MET A 133 3.63 1.67 4.92
CA MET A 133 4.41 0.79 4.06
C MET A 133 5.61 0.17 4.79
N ASP A 134 6.37 0.97 5.54
CA ASP A 134 7.52 0.49 6.30
C ASP A 134 7.11 -0.54 7.36
N ASN A 135 5.98 -0.32 8.05
CA ASN A 135 5.44 -1.30 8.99
C ASN A 135 5.00 -2.59 8.28
N ALA A 136 4.33 -2.50 7.13
CA ALA A 136 3.96 -3.69 6.34
C ALA A 136 5.19 -4.49 5.90
N LEU A 137 6.20 -3.83 5.34
CA LEU A 137 7.44 -4.48 4.89
C LEU A 137 8.23 -5.09 6.05
N LYS A 138 8.21 -4.44 7.23
CA LYS A 138 8.82 -4.99 8.45
C LYS A 138 8.15 -6.28 8.88
N LEU A 139 6.81 -6.35 8.85
CA LEU A 139 6.07 -7.58 9.15
C LEU A 139 6.37 -8.69 8.13
N LEU A 140 6.42 -8.35 6.84
CA LEU A 140 6.69 -9.31 5.77
C LEU A 140 8.14 -9.79 5.76
N SER A 141 9.10 -8.97 6.17
CA SER A 141 10.52 -9.33 6.18
C SER A 141 10.97 -9.96 7.51
N HIS A 142 10.08 -10.12 8.49
CA HIS A 142 10.45 -10.66 9.79
C HIS A 142 10.83 -12.15 9.69
N PRO A 143 12.03 -12.55 10.16
CA PRO A 143 12.41 -13.95 10.21
C PRO A 143 11.49 -14.71 11.15
N GLY A 144 10.99 -15.87 10.73
CA GLY A 144 10.06 -16.66 11.56
C GLY A 144 8.64 -16.10 11.66
N ARG A 145 8.23 -15.23 10.70
CA ARG A 145 6.83 -14.80 10.60
C ARG A 145 5.88 -16.00 10.60
N THR A 146 4.76 -15.86 11.31
CA THR A 146 3.73 -16.91 11.50
C THR A 146 2.69 -16.95 10.39
N PHE A 147 2.76 -16.00 9.45
CA PHE A 147 1.83 -15.88 8.33
C PHE A 147 2.58 -15.83 7.00
N HIS A 148 1.88 -16.17 5.92
CA HIS A 148 2.43 -16.21 4.56
C HIS A 148 1.69 -15.23 3.66
N VAL A 149 2.35 -14.80 2.58
CA VAL A 149 1.72 -13.98 1.54
C VAL A 149 0.64 -14.83 0.87
N ASN A 150 -0.62 -14.44 1.06
CA ASN A 150 -1.78 -15.04 0.39
C ASN A 150 -2.22 -14.17 -0.79
N VAL A 151 -3.31 -14.56 -1.46
CA VAL A 151 -3.85 -13.83 -2.62
C VAL A 151 -4.19 -12.36 -2.29
N VAL A 152 -4.74 -12.11 -1.10
CA VAL A 152 -5.11 -10.76 -0.65
C VAL A 152 -3.87 -9.88 -0.51
N LEU A 153 -2.83 -10.36 0.16
CA LEU A 153 -1.57 -9.63 0.31
C LEU A 153 -0.86 -9.46 -1.03
N ALA A 154 -0.83 -10.48 -1.89
CA ALA A 154 -0.22 -10.37 -3.22
C ALA A 154 -0.90 -9.27 -4.06
N ARG A 155 -2.23 -9.18 -4.02
CA ARG A 155 -2.99 -8.11 -4.67
C ARG A 155 -2.62 -6.73 -4.15
N LEU A 156 -2.57 -6.55 -2.83
CA LEU A 156 -2.19 -5.27 -2.24
C LEU A 156 -0.74 -4.90 -2.59
N LEU A 157 0.19 -5.87 -2.56
CA LEU A 157 1.60 -5.65 -2.91
C LEU A 157 1.79 -5.28 -4.40
N ILE A 158 1.11 -5.97 -5.31
CA ILE A 158 1.14 -5.67 -6.75
C ILE A 158 0.53 -4.29 -6.99
N TYR A 159 -0.60 -3.98 -6.35
CA TYR A 159 -1.23 -2.68 -6.46
C TYR A 159 -0.31 -1.56 -5.97
N VAL A 160 0.29 -1.70 -4.78
CA VAL A 160 1.30 -0.76 -4.26
C VAL A 160 2.45 -0.58 -5.25
N ALA A 161 2.97 -1.67 -5.82
CA ALA A 161 4.05 -1.59 -6.81
C ALA A 161 3.64 -0.85 -8.10
N SER A 162 2.34 -0.85 -8.43
CA SER A 162 1.79 -0.16 -9.60
C SER A 162 1.48 1.31 -9.37
N CYS A 163 1.18 1.74 -8.14
CA CYS A 163 0.89 3.15 -7.85
C CYS A 163 2.13 3.93 -7.41
N TRP A 164 3.12 3.28 -6.82
CA TRP A 164 4.28 3.93 -6.20
C TRP A 164 5.40 4.25 -7.22
N HIS A 165 5.12 5.08 -8.21
CA HIS A 165 6.08 5.50 -9.23
C HIS A 165 6.64 6.91 -8.95
N GLY A 166 7.93 7.12 -9.23
CA GLY A 166 8.49 8.47 -9.42
C GLY A 166 9.04 9.23 -8.20
N GLY A 167 9.41 8.54 -7.11
CA GLY A 167 9.97 9.20 -5.91
C GLY A 167 11.35 8.68 -5.46
N VAL A 168 11.86 9.26 -4.36
CA VAL A 168 13.09 8.83 -3.64
C VAL A 168 13.03 7.34 -3.24
N HIS A 169 11.83 6.78 -3.16
CA HIS A 169 11.56 5.40 -2.74
C HIS A 169 11.46 4.40 -3.90
N GLY A 170 12.31 4.52 -4.92
CA GLY A 170 12.30 3.63 -6.10
C GLY A 170 12.44 2.13 -5.78
N ALA A 171 12.94 1.78 -4.59
CA ALA A 171 13.08 0.40 -4.13
C ALA A 171 11.76 -0.27 -3.67
N VAL A 172 10.73 0.50 -3.31
CA VAL A 172 9.48 -0.05 -2.75
C VAL A 172 8.74 -0.93 -3.77
N PRO A 173 8.46 -0.49 -5.01
CA PRO A 173 7.80 -1.34 -6.01
C PRO A 173 8.53 -2.66 -6.27
N GLU A 174 9.85 -2.60 -6.41
CA GLU A 174 10.66 -3.79 -6.66
C GLU A 174 10.60 -4.75 -5.47
N ARG A 175 10.67 -4.23 -4.25
CA ARG A 175 10.58 -5.03 -3.03
C ARG A 175 9.22 -5.72 -2.90
N CYS A 176 8.13 -5.02 -3.18
CA CYS A 176 6.77 -5.58 -3.15
C CYS A 176 6.61 -6.74 -4.15
N ARG A 177 7.03 -6.53 -5.41
CA ARG A 177 7.00 -7.57 -6.44
C ARG A 177 7.86 -8.77 -6.07
N ARG A 178 9.07 -8.53 -5.54
CA ARG A 178 9.97 -9.59 -5.08
C ARG A 178 9.35 -10.45 -3.99
N LEU A 179 8.65 -9.86 -3.02
CA LEU A 179 7.95 -10.60 -1.96
C LEU A 179 6.87 -11.54 -2.52
N VAL A 180 6.16 -11.13 -3.57
CA VAL A 180 5.17 -12.00 -4.26
C VAL A 180 5.89 -13.13 -5.01
N CYS A 181 6.95 -12.82 -5.76
CA CYS A 181 7.75 -13.83 -6.46
C CYS A 181 8.41 -14.83 -5.51
N GLU A 182 8.89 -14.39 -4.35
CA GLU A 182 9.42 -15.26 -3.30
C GLU A 182 8.32 -16.20 -2.80
N ALA A 183 7.11 -15.69 -2.52
CA ALA A 183 5.98 -16.51 -2.04
C ALA A 183 5.50 -17.57 -3.04
N LEU A 184 5.76 -17.38 -4.34
CA LEU A 184 5.48 -18.35 -5.40
C LEU A 184 6.53 -19.47 -5.52
N HIS A 185 7.65 -19.37 -4.78
CA HIS A 185 8.73 -20.33 -4.89
C HIS A 185 8.35 -21.67 -4.25
N PRO A 186 8.60 -22.84 -4.90
CA PRO A 186 8.16 -24.15 -4.38
C PRO A 186 8.70 -24.53 -3.00
N SER A 187 9.83 -23.96 -2.59
CA SER A 187 10.41 -24.19 -1.26
C SER A 187 9.77 -23.33 -0.16
N GLN A 188 8.94 -22.35 -0.52
CA GLN A 188 8.24 -21.53 0.46
C GLN A 188 6.93 -22.20 0.85
N PRO A 189 6.56 -22.18 2.14
CA PRO A 189 5.24 -22.57 2.59
C PRO A 189 4.21 -21.49 2.23
N GLY A 190 2.97 -21.92 1.98
CA GLY A 190 1.81 -21.04 1.86
C GLY A 190 1.00 -21.26 0.59
N GLU A 191 -0.18 -20.66 0.59
CA GLU A 191 -1.20 -20.82 -0.45
C GLU A 191 -0.68 -20.56 -1.87
N LEU A 192 0.17 -19.54 -2.06
CA LEU A 192 0.67 -19.17 -3.39
C LEU A 192 1.73 -20.15 -3.92
N SER A 193 2.53 -20.73 -3.03
CA SER A 193 3.44 -21.80 -3.39
C SER A 193 2.65 -23.06 -3.73
N ASP A 194 1.58 -23.38 -2.99
CA ASP A 194 0.74 -24.56 -3.18
C ASP A 194 -0.07 -24.52 -4.49
N ASP A 195 -0.75 -23.40 -4.76
CA ASP A 195 -1.65 -23.18 -5.90
C ASP A 195 -1.37 -21.82 -6.58
N PRO A 196 -0.29 -21.71 -7.40
CA PRO A 196 0.10 -20.45 -8.04
C PRO A 196 -0.95 -19.88 -8.99
N ILE A 197 -1.92 -20.68 -9.48
CA ILE A 197 -3.03 -20.18 -10.31
C ILE A 197 -3.88 -19.15 -9.55
N ARG A 198 -3.93 -19.18 -8.22
CA ARG A 198 -4.74 -18.23 -7.43
C ARG A 198 -4.33 -16.77 -7.54
N VAL A 199 -3.07 -16.50 -7.86
CA VAL A 199 -2.59 -15.12 -8.05
C VAL A 199 -2.62 -14.70 -9.52
N LEU A 200 -3.00 -15.59 -10.44
CA LEU A 200 -2.92 -15.34 -11.87
C LEU A 200 -3.76 -14.13 -12.28
N GLU A 201 -5.02 -14.06 -11.84
CA GLU A 201 -5.92 -12.94 -12.12
C GLU A 201 -5.30 -11.59 -11.71
N VAL A 202 -4.69 -11.55 -10.53
CA VAL A 202 -4.07 -10.36 -9.96
C VAL A 202 -2.78 -9.98 -10.70
N ALA A 203 -2.00 -10.97 -11.14
CA ALA A 203 -0.72 -10.75 -11.79
C ALA A 203 -0.83 -10.33 -13.26
N ARG A 204 -1.99 -10.48 -13.92
CA ARG A 204 -2.16 -10.17 -15.36
C ARG A 204 -1.77 -8.74 -15.74
N GLY A 205 -1.93 -7.79 -14.83
CA GLY A 205 -1.56 -6.39 -15.03
C GLY A 205 -0.10 -6.06 -14.70
N ASP A 206 0.68 -7.01 -14.19
CA ASP A 206 2.07 -6.79 -13.76
C ASP A 206 3.04 -7.67 -14.57
N GLU A 207 3.75 -7.05 -15.50
CA GLU A 207 4.68 -7.72 -16.42
C GLU A 207 5.87 -8.38 -15.71
N PHE A 208 6.17 -7.97 -14.48
CA PHE A 208 7.26 -8.53 -13.70
C PHE A 208 6.83 -9.79 -12.95
N VAL A 209 5.66 -9.78 -12.30
CA VAL A 209 5.17 -10.92 -11.51
C VAL A 209 4.59 -12.02 -12.39
N LEU A 210 3.91 -11.68 -13.49
CA LEU A 210 3.23 -12.66 -14.34
C LEU A 210 4.13 -13.79 -14.87
N PRO A 211 5.35 -13.54 -15.39
CA PRO A 211 6.26 -14.62 -15.80
C PRO A 211 6.66 -15.55 -14.66
N HIS A 212 6.78 -15.03 -13.43
CA HIS A 212 7.07 -15.86 -12.26
C HIS A 212 5.90 -16.79 -11.92
N VAL A 213 4.66 -16.31 -12.05
CA VAL A 213 3.45 -17.13 -11.88
C VAL A 213 3.44 -18.26 -12.89
N TYR A 214 3.62 -17.97 -14.18
CA TYR A 214 3.68 -18.99 -15.23
C TYR A 214 4.80 -20.00 -14.98
N SER A 215 5.99 -19.52 -14.64
CA SER A 215 7.12 -20.39 -14.29
C SER A 215 6.80 -21.32 -13.11
N SER A 216 6.10 -20.82 -12.08
CA SER A 216 5.71 -21.62 -10.91
C SER A 216 4.63 -22.65 -11.25
N ILE A 217 3.63 -22.30 -12.09
CA ILE A 217 2.64 -23.25 -12.61
C ILE A 217 3.32 -24.41 -13.36
N LEU A 218 4.25 -24.11 -14.26
CA LEU A 218 4.96 -25.13 -15.04
C LEU A 218 5.86 -26.03 -14.18
N ARG A 219 6.46 -25.48 -13.11
CA ARG A 219 7.32 -26.23 -12.18
C ARG A 219 6.54 -27.23 -11.31
N LYS A 220 5.22 -27.09 -11.15
CA LYS A 220 4.39 -28.06 -10.42
C LYS A 220 4.33 -29.44 -11.09
N GLY A 221 4.72 -29.52 -12.36
CA GLY A 221 4.85 -30.78 -13.08
C GLY A 221 3.53 -31.29 -13.67
N PRO A 222 3.55 -32.50 -14.26
CA PRO A 222 2.46 -33.00 -15.09
C PRO A 222 1.17 -33.32 -14.34
N HIS A 223 1.24 -33.52 -13.02
CA HIS A 223 0.07 -33.82 -12.18
C HIS A 223 -0.74 -32.57 -11.81
N TYR A 224 -0.22 -31.38 -12.06
CA TYR A 224 -0.92 -30.13 -11.81
C TYR A 224 -1.71 -29.73 -13.05
N ASN A 225 -3.03 -30.00 -13.03
CA ASN A 225 -3.90 -29.85 -14.21
C ASN A 225 -4.29 -28.39 -14.51
N TRP A 226 -3.30 -27.55 -14.82
CA TRP A 226 -3.54 -26.16 -15.20
C TRP A 226 -4.19 -26.01 -16.58
N LYS A 227 -4.11 -27.04 -17.44
CA LYS A 227 -4.65 -27.00 -18.81
C LYS A 227 -6.17 -26.92 -18.82
N ASP A 228 -6.81 -27.69 -17.94
CA ASP A 228 -8.27 -27.73 -17.83
C ASP A 228 -8.80 -26.81 -16.70
N ASP A 229 -7.92 -26.12 -15.98
CA ASP A 229 -8.33 -25.21 -14.90
C ASP A 229 -9.05 -23.99 -15.48
N VAL A 230 -10.29 -23.78 -15.07
CA VAL A 230 -11.17 -22.70 -15.56
C VAL A 230 -10.66 -21.30 -15.23
N ARG A 231 -9.78 -21.16 -14.23
CA ARG A 231 -9.19 -19.88 -13.81
C ARG A 231 -8.09 -19.41 -14.77
N VAL A 232 -7.50 -20.33 -15.51
CA VAL A 232 -6.51 -20.04 -16.54
C VAL A 232 -7.26 -19.63 -17.81
N GLU A 233 -7.02 -18.44 -18.35
CA GLU A 233 -7.69 -17.99 -19.57
C GLU A 233 -7.05 -18.60 -20.83
N SER A 234 -7.72 -18.52 -21.97
CA SER A 234 -7.16 -19.00 -23.25
C SER A 234 -5.83 -18.31 -23.58
N GLY A 235 -5.71 -17.01 -23.31
CA GLY A 235 -4.47 -16.25 -23.45
C GLY A 235 -3.35 -16.74 -22.54
N ASP A 236 -3.68 -17.02 -21.27
CA ASP A 236 -2.72 -17.60 -20.31
C ASP A 236 -2.25 -19.00 -20.75
N ARG A 237 -3.17 -19.84 -21.23
CA ARG A 237 -2.83 -21.17 -21.75
C ARG A 237 -1.87 -21.09 -22.93
N ALA A 238 -2.13 -20.19 -23.88
CA ALA A 238 -1.25 -19.99 -25.02
C ALA A 238 0.16 -19.58 -24.58
N ARG A 239 0.28 -18.64 -23.64
CA ARG A 239 1.56 -18.21 -23.06
C ARG A 239 2.29 -19.34 -22.34
N LEU A 240 1.58 -20.09 -21.49
CA LEU A 240 2.13 -21.26 -20.80
C LEU A 240 2.65 -22.32 -21.78
N LEU A 241 1.92 -22.60 -22.86
CA LEU A 241 2.37 -23.53 -23.90
C LEU A 241 3.63 -23.01 -24.63
N CYS A 242 3.64 -21.73 -25.06
CA CYS A 242 4.82 -21.13 -25.68
C CYS A 242 6.06 -21.20 -24.77
N ASP A 243 5.90 -20.90 -23.48
CA ASP A 243 6.99 -20.96 -22.50
C ASP A 243 7.49 -22.39 -22.26
N THR A 244 6.61 -23.39 -22.31
CA THR A 244 7.06 -24.80 -22.24
C THR A 244 7.96 -25.18 -23.41
N HIS A 245 7.68 -24.69 -24.62
CA HIS A 245 8.50 -24.95 -25.80
C HIS A 245 9.86 -24.26 -25.70
N SER A 246 9.91 -23.00 -25.27
CA SER A 246 11.16 -22.27 -25.03
C SER A 246 12.03 -22.95 -23.97
N ARG A 247 11.42 -23.47 -22.89
CA ARG A 247 12.13 -24.22 -21.86
C ARG A 247 12.61 -25.58 -22.34
N LEU A 248 11.81 -26.33 -23.09
CA LEU A 248 12.25 -27.62 -23.64
C LEU A 248 13.41 -27.45 -24.63
N GLY A 249 13.39 -26.39 -25.45
CA GLY A 249 14.49 -26.08 -26.37
C GLY A 249 15.78 -25.66 -25.65
N SER A 250 15.67 -25.06 -24.46
CA SER A 250 16.81 -24.68 -23.60
C SER A 250 17.24 -25.79 -22.63
N GLN A 251 16.56 -26.93 -22.56
CA GLN A 251 17.03 -28.12 -21.82
C GLN A 251 18.11 -28.89 -22.59
N ASN A 252 18.98 -28.19 -23.32
CA ASN A 252 20.33 -28.69 -23.50
C ASN A 252 21.02 -28.60 -22.13
N PRO A 253 21.58 -29.72 -21.65
CA PRO A 253 21.99 -29.88 -20.27
C PRO A 253 23.03 -28.83 -19.94
N TRP A 254 22.84 -28.15 -18.81
CA TRP A 254 23.91 -27.71 -17.91
C TRP A 254 25.30 -27.88 -18.53
N VAL A 255 25.72 -26.89 -19.32
CA VAL A 255 27.12 -26.72 -19.65
C VAL A 255 27.85 -26.73 -18.32
N THR A 256 28.66 -27.77 -18.20
CA THR A 256 29.57 -28.11 -17.13
C THR A 256 29.98 -26.86 -16.34
N SER A 257 29.40 -26.71 -15.15
CA SER A 257 29.82 -25.74 -14.14
C SER A 257 31.30 -26.01 -13.86
N THR A 258 32.17 -25.26 -14.54
CA THR A 258 33.59 -25.22 -14.27
C THR A 258 33.74 -24.34 -13.04
N SER A 259 33.65 -24.94 -11.86
CA SER A 259 33.89 -24.24 -10.60
C SER A 259 35.33 -23.72 -10.60
N PRO A 260 35.60 -22.41 -10.46
CA PRO A 260 36.90 -21.97 -9.99
C PRO A 260 36.90 -22.14 -8.47
N SER A 261 37.64 -23.14 -8.00
CA SER A 261 38.15 -23.14 -6.63
C SER A 261 38.93 -21.85 -6.40
N SER A 262 38.42 -20.99 -5.55
CA SER A 262 39.20 -19.93 -4.92
C SER A 262 38.85 -19.93 -3.44
N ALA A 263 39.68 -20.66 -2.70
CA ALA A 263 39.80 -20.53 -1.27
C ALA A 263 40.35 -19.13 -0.96
N LEU A 264 39.54 -18.29 -0.32
CA LEU A 264 39.99 -17.07 0.32
C LEU A 264 39.57 -17.13 1.78
N SER A 265 40.58 -17.35 2.61
CA SER A 265 40.55 -17.39 4.06
C SER A 265 40.10 -16.03 4.62
N LEU A 266 39.12 -16.05 5.53
CA LEU A 266 38.74 -14.88 6.33
C LEU A 266 39.53 -14.88 7.65
N PRO A 267 40.15 -13.76 8.06
CA PRO A 267 40.65 -13.60 9.42
C PRO A 267 39.51 -13.24 10.38
N THR A 268 39.45 -14.01 11.46
CA THR A 268 38.67 -13.74 12.68
C THR A 268 39.15 -12.46 13.33
N SER A 269 38.24 -11.55 13.70
CA SER A 269 38.56 -10.43 14.61
C SER A 269 37.38 -10.13 15.52
N GLU A 270 37.79 -9.73 16.72
CA GLU A 270 37.14 -9.86 18.00
C GLU A 270 35.97 -8.91 18.29
N SER A 271 35.19 -9.40 19.25
CA SER A 271 34.18 -8.78 20.10
C SER A 271 34.44 -7.33 20.57
N VAL A 272 33.37 -6.52 20.57
CA VAL A 272 33.23 -5.28 21.36
C VAL A 272 31.78 -5.22 21.91
N PRO A 273 31.53 -4.66 23.11
CA PRO A 273 30.42 -5.07 23.98
C PRO A 273 29.11 -4.29 23.77
N ARG A 274 28.03 -4.94 24.23
CA ARG A 274 26.66 -4.42 24.36
C ARG A 274 26.61 -3.18 25.26
N THR A 275 26.19 -2.06 24.69
CA THR A 275 25.63 -0.91 25.43
C THR A 275 24.10 -0.98 25.46
N ALA A 276 23.57 -0.43 26.56
CA ALA A 276 22.24 -0.64 27.10
C ALA A 276 21.08 -0.16 26.20
N SER A 277 20.02 -0.96 26.21
CA SER A 277 18.71 -0.65 25.64
C SER A 277 17.98 0.38 26.50
N GLY A 278 17.97 1.64 26.08
CA GLY A 278 17.04 2.64 26.57
C GLY A 278 15.70 2.49 25.85
N HIS A 279 14.65 2.15 26.57
CA HIS A 279 13.28 2.24 26.08
C HIS A 279 12.90 3.72 25.95
N THR A 280 12.90 4.25 24.73
CA THR A 280 12.25 5.52 24.41
C THR A 280 10.86 5.22 23.86
N ALA A 281 9.84 5.48 24.66
CA ALA A 281 8.46 5.53 24.20
C ALA A 281 8.35 6.70 23.21
N LEU A 282 8.24 6.40 21.92
CA LEU A 282 7.92 7.38 20.89
C LEU A 282 6.42 7.68 20.99
N LEU A 283 6.11 8.81 21.63
CA LEU A 283 4.79 9.43 21.57
C LEU A 283 4.47 9.76 20.10
N PHE A 284 3.40 9.15 19.60
CA PHE A 284 2.83 9.46 18.29
C PHE A 284 2.31 10.90 18.28
N GLY A 285 3.02 11.76 17.54
CA GLY A 285 2.51 13.04 17.07
C GLY A 285 3.38 13.52 15.91
N PRO A 286 2.83 14.08 14.82
CA PRO A 286 3.64 14.85 13.91
C PRO A 286 4.19 16.05 14.68
N THR A 287 5.52 16.15 14.76
CA THR A 287 6.20 17.33 15.31
C THR A 287 5.89 18.52 14.41
N VAL A 288 4.91 19.33 14.80
CA VAL A 288 4.74 20.68 14.28
C VAL A 288 5.92 21.49 14.78
N ALA A 289 6.87 21.81 13.89
CA ALA A 289 7.92 22.76 14.17
C ALA A 289 7.28 24.13 14.45
N ALA A 290 7.29 24.55 15.72
CA ALA A 290 6.99 25.92 16.08
C ALA A 290 8.07 26.84 15.51
N GLN A 291 7.70 27.75 14.61
CA GLN A 291 8.55 28.85 14.20
C GLN A 291 8.75 29.81 15.39
N PRO A 292 9.98 30.27 15.66
CA PRO A 292 10.18 31.39 16.56
C PRO A 292 9.71 32.68 15.87
N THR A 293 8.73 33.34 16.49
CA THR A 293 8.46 34.76 16.33
C THR A 293 9.69 35.55 16.74
N ASP A 294 10.22 36.39 15.84
CA ASP A 294 10.74 37.69 16.24
C ASP A 294 10.90 38.70 15.08
N ALA A 295 10.72 39.95 15.48
CA ALA A 295 11.21 41.20 14.91
C ALA A 295 10.52 41.83 13.68
N VAL A 296 9.64 42.77 14.02
CA VAL A 296 9.45 44.11 13.45
C VAL A 296 10.69 44.67 12.73
N VAL A 297 10.54 45.03 11.43
CA VAL A 297 11.22 46.20 10.82
C VAL A 297 10.26 46.89 9.84
N SER A 298 10.05 48.18 10.14
CA SER A 298 9.42 49.23 9.34
C SER A 298 10.24 49.58 8.09
N SER A 299 9.60 49.88 6.95
CA SER A 299 9.79 51.11 6.13
C SER A 299 9.19 51.00 4.71
N GLN A 300 8.06 51.69 4.53
CA GLN A 300 7.69 52.63 3.45
C GLN A 300 7.75 52.31 1.92
N PRO A 301 6.97 53.06 1.10
CA PRO A 301 6.43 52.63 -0.19
C PRO A 301 7.19 53.20 -1.41
N GLY A 302 7.08 52.51 -2.55
CA GLY A 302 7.56 52.97 -3.86
C GLY A 302 6.60 52.56 -4.99
N VAL A 303 6.33 53.50 -5.87
CA VAL A 303 5.25 53.56 -6.86
C VAL A 303 5.77 53.16 -8.27
N VAL A 304 4.84 52.82 -9.18
CA VAL A 304 4.93 52.76 -10.67
C VAL A 304 5.56 51.48 -11.24
N GLY A 305 5.01 50.77 -12.23
CA GLY A 305 3.91 51.06 -13.16
C GLY A 305 3.47 49.81 -13.96
N PRO A 306 2.57 49.99 -14.95
CA PRO A 306 1.85 48.92 -15.62
C PRO A 306 2.65 48.33 -16.78
N GLN A 307 2.61 47.00 -16.95
CA GLN A 307 3.02 46.37 -18.19
C GLN A 307 1.97 45.33 -18.62
N GLU A 308 1.41 45.61 -19.78
CA GLU A 308 0.35 44.89 -20.49
C GLU A 308 0.79 43.50 -21.03
N PRO A 309 -0.19 42.68 -21.46
CA PRO A 309 -0.06 41.24 -21.60
C PRO A 309 0.52 40.83 -22.95
N ASN A 310 1.15 39.66 -23.02
CA ASN A 310 1.42 39.03 -24.30
C ASN A 310 1.27 37.51 -24.27
N SER A 311 0.39 37.07 -25.17
CA SER A 311 0.55 35.89 -26.03
C SER A 311 0.15 34.53 -25.48
N THR A 312 -1.15 34.25 -25.66
CA THR A 312 -1.72 32.92 -25.91
C THR A 312 -1.22 32.37 -27.26
N PRO A 313 -0.74 31.11 -27.35
CA PRO A 313 -0.72 30.40 -28.62
C PRO A 313 -2.04 29.63 -28.81
N ARG A 314 -2.76 30.11 -29.82
CA ARG A 314 -3.94 29.56 -30.47
C ARG A 314 -3.55 28.29 -31.24
N TRP A 315 -4.05 27.12 -30.86
CA TRP A 315 -4.03 25.93 -31.71
C TRP A 315 -5.39 25.81 -32.39
N HIS A 316 -5.43 26.17 -33.67
CA HIS A 316 -6.50 25.77 -34.57
C HIS A 316 -6.18 24.39 -35.14
N SER A 317 -7.24 23.59 -35.22
CA SER A 317 -7.42 22.37 -36.00
C SER A 317 -6.94 22.50 -37.45
N GLU A 318 -6.49 21.40 -38.06
CA GLU A 318 -7.03 20.88 -39.33
C GLU A 318 -6.35 19.55 -39.76
N ILE A 319 -7.20 18.52 -39.89
CA ILE A 319 -7.33 17.57 -41.03
C ILE A 319 -6.12 16.70 -41.42
N ASN A 320 -6.21 15.40 -41.09
CA ASN A 320 -6.50 14.30 -42.04
C ASN A 320 -6.99 13.06 -41.28
#